data_AF-A0A5M9X0A4-F1
#
_entry.id   AF-A0A5M9X0A4-F1
#
_cell.length_a   1.000
_cell.length_b   1.000
_cell.length_c   1.000
_cell.angle_alpha   90.00
_cell.angle_beta   90.00
_cell.angle_gamma   90.00
#
_symmetry.space_group_name_H-M   'P 1'
#
loop_
_entity.id
_entity.type
_entity.pdbx_description
1 polymer ?
#
loop_
_entity_poly.entity_id
_entity_poly.type
_entity_poly.pdbx_seq_one_letter_code
_entity_poly.pdbx_strand_id
1 'polypeptide(L)'
;MSTITLQNITLDNRRAVFNLEVAEEQRRFVASNLSSVASCYVLSQNGGYPFPFAIYADDKPVGFVMITYGITGYDLPSIAEGSYCILRLMIDEQFQNRGYGRQAMEKILDWIRTCPAGPAQYSWISYSAENVHAKRLYESFGFRDNGEICHDEYITVLEL
;
A
#
# COMPACT_ATOMS: atom_id res chain seq x y z
N MET A 1 -0.98 16.99 17.16
CA MET A 1 -1.16 16.16 15.95
C MET A 1 -0.82 14.73 16.34
N SER A 2 -1.63 13.75 15.93
CA SER A 2 -1.31 12.34 16.15
C SER A 2 -0.09 11.93 15.33
N THR A 3 0.74 11.05 15.87
CA THR A 3 1.94 10.56 15.17
C THR A 3 1.59 9.30 14.39
N ILE A 4 1.82 9.33 13.07
CA ILE A 4 1.65 8.13 12.24
C ILE A 4 2.90 7.25 12.29
N THR A 5 2.70 5.95 12.53
CA THR A 5 3.76 4.93 12.52
C THR A 5 3.35 3.70 11.74
N LEU A 6 4.34 3.02 11.14
CA LEU A 6 4.17 1.69 10.55
C LEU A 6 4.62 0.66 11.58
N GLN A 7 3.74 -0.28 11.92
CA GLN A 7 4.00 -1.31 12.92
C GLN A 7 3.83 -2.71 12.33
N ASN A 8 4.65 -3.64 12.79
CA ASN A 8 4.53 -5.04 12.42
C ASN A 8 3.18 -5.60 12.89
N ILE A 9 2.62 -6.50 12.09
CA ILE A 9 1.44 -7.27 12.48
C ILE A 9 1.90 -8.47 13.31
N THR A 10 1.43 -8.55 14.55
CA THR A 10 1.80 -9.58 15.54
C THR A 10 0.54 -10.33 16.01
N LEU A 11 0.72 -11.33 16.88
CA LEU A 11 -0.41 -12.02 17.50
C LEU A 11 -1.31 -11.08 18.31
N ASP A 12 -0.74 -10.01 18.87
CA ASP A 12 -1.44 -9.07 19.74
C ASP A 12 -2.35 -8.13 18.95
N ASN A 13 -1.93 -7.67 17.77
CA ASN A 13 -2.68 -6.68 16.99
C ASN A 13 -3.42 -7.25 15.76
N ARG A 14 -3.14 -8.50 15.33
CA ARG A 14 -3.72 -9.05 14.10
C ARG A 14 -5.25 -8.96 14.01
N ARG A 15 -5.95 -9.18 15.13
CA ARG A 15 -7.42 -9.12 15.17
C ARG A 15 -7.93 -7.72 14.89
N ALA A 16 -7.30 -6.70 15.48
CA ALA A 16 -7.66 -5.32 15.24
C ALA A 16 -7.42 -4.94 13.77
N VAL A 17 -6.27 -5.32 13.21
CA VAL A 17 -5.91 -5.05 11.81
C VAL A 17 -6.86 -5.73 10.82
N PHE A 18 -7.25 -6.99 11.09
CA PHE A 18 -8.17 -7.73 10.22
C PHE A 18 -9.61 -7.25 10.28
N ASN A 19 -9.99 -6.58 11.37
CA ASN A 19 -11.30 -5.98 11.56
C ASN A 19 -11.38 -4.52 11.09
N LEU A 20 -10.27 -3.93 10.61
CA LEU A 20 -10.35 -2.62 9.97
C LEU A 20 -11.17 -2.73 8.70
N GLU A 21 -12.14 -1.86 8.53
CA GLU A 21 -13.03 -1.85 7.38
C GLU A 21 -12.88 -0.52 6.63
N VAL A 22 -12.75 -0.63 5.31
CA VAL A 22 -12.97 0.50 4.43
C VAL A 22 -14.47 0.72 4.27
N ALA A 23 -14.85 1.95 3.90
CA ALA A 23 -16.25 2.29 3.65
C ALA A 23 -16.86 1.32 2.64
N GLU A 24 -18.15 1.03 2.78
CA GLU A 24 -18.84 0.03 1.96
C GLU A 24 -18.62 0.27 0.45
N GLU A 25 -18.65 1.54 0.03
CA GLU A 25 -18.40 2.00 -1.35
C GLU A 25 -16.98 1.69 -1.86
N GLN A 26 -16.02 1.56 -0.95
CA GLN A 26 -14.59 1.30 -1.21
C GLN A 26 -14.23 -0.18 -1.11
N ARG A 27 -15.08 -1.02 -0.49
CA ARG A 27 -14.82 -2.47 -0.32
C ARG A 27 -14.54 -3.18 -1.64
N ARG A 28 -15.14 -2.72 -2.75
CA ARG A 28 -14.92 -3.29 -4.08
C ARG A 28 -13.51 -3.04 -4.65
N PHE A 29 -12.77 -2.07 -4.12
CA PHE A 29 -11.45 -1.70 -4.63
C PHE A 29 -10.28 -2.28 -3.81
N VAL A 30 -10.55 -2.89 -2.65
CA VAL A 30 -9.50 -3.36 -1.73
C VAL A 30 -9.78 -4.77 -1.27
N ALA A 31 -8.84 -5.69 -1.53
CA ALA A 31 -8.90 -7.03 -0.94
C ALA A 31 -8.82 -6.94 0.60
N SER A 32 -9.52 -7.82 1.32
CA SER A 32 -9.50 -7.78 2.78
C SER A 32 -8.08 -7.85 3.35
N ASN A 33 -7.86 -7.24 4.51
CA ASN A 33 -6.55 -7.27 5.18
C ASN A 33 -6.11 -8.71 5.49
N LEU A 34 -7.05 -9.59 5.84
CA LEU A 34 -6.79 -11.01 6.03
C LEU A 34 -6.28 -11.67 4.73
N SER A 35 -6.95 -11.43 3.61
CA SER A 35 -6.51 -11.95 2.31
C SER A 35 -5.15 -11.41 1.92
N SER A 36 -4.89 -10.12 2.17
CA SER A 36 -3.62 -9.48 1.85
C SER A 36 -2.47 -10.07 2.67
N VAL A 37 -2.68 -10.31 3.97
CA VAL A 37 -1.68 -10.99 4.82
C VAL A 37 -1.49 -12.46 4.40
N ALA A 38 -2.54 -13.17 3.97
CA ALA A 38 -2.38 -14.51 3.40
C ALA A 38 -1.58 -14.50 2.08
N SER A 39 -1.82 -13.50 1.21
CA SER A 39 -1.07 -13.31 -0.03
C SER A 39 0.42 -13.05 0.22
N CYS A 40 0.79 -12.45 1.35
CA CYS A 40 2.20 -12.32 1.73
C CYS A 40 2.90 -13.68 1.83
N TYR A 41 2.25 -14.69 2.42
CA TYR A 41 2.84 -16.03 2.49
C TYR A 41 3.10 -16.60 1.08
N VAL A 42 2.10 -16.50 0.18
CA VAL A 42 2.21 -17.02 -1.18
C VAL A 42 3.29 -16.29 -1.99
N LEU A 43 3.31 -14.96 -1.93
CA LEU A 43 4.35 -14.17 -2.62
C LEU A 43 5.76 -14.53 -2.14
N SER A 44 5.96 -14.69 -0.82
CA SER A 44 7.25 -15.11 -0.28
C SER A 44 7.68 -16.50 -0.76
N GLN A 45 6.75 -17.44 -0.95
CA GLN A 45 7.08 -18.76 -1.52
C GLN A 45 7.45 -18.69 -3.00
N ASN A 46 7.08 -17.62 -3.68
CA ASN A 46 7.26 -17.43 -5.11
C ASN A 46 8.36 -16.39 -5.43
N GLY A 47 9.27 -16.14 -4.48
CA GLY A 47 10.43 -15.25 -4.67
C GLY A 47 10.11 -13.75 -4.56
N GLY A 48 8.90 -13.39 -4.13
CA GLY A 48 8.54 -12.02 -3.81
C GLY A 48 8.97 -11.62 -2.39
N TYR A 49 8.94 -10.32 -2.13
CA TYR A 49 9.28 -9.73 -0.82
C TYR A 49 8.13 -8.87 -0.32
N PRO A 50 7.08 -9.45 0.28
CA PRO A 50 5.95 -8.72 0.82
C PRO A 50 6.21 -8.23 2.25
N PHE A 51 5.82 -6.98 2.51
CA PHE A 51 5.97 -6.28 3.76
C PHE A 51 4.63 -5.69 4.20
N PRO A 52 3.84 -6.45 4.99
CA PRO A 52 2.59 -5.95 5.55
C PRO A 52 2.86 -5.15 6.83
N PHE A 53 2.27 -3.96 6.92
CA PHE A 53 2.28 -3.13 8.14
C PHE A 53 0.88 -2.68 8.50
N ALA A 54 0.65 -2.60 9.81
CA ALA A 54 -0.45 -1.84 10.36
C ALA A 54 -0.06 -0.36 10.43
N ILE A 55 -0.96 0.52 10.01
CA ILE A 55 -0.80 1.97 10.14
C ILE A 55 -1.43 2.37 11.46
N TYR A 56 -0.65 2.98 12.33
CA TYR A 56 -1.09 3.46 13.64
C TYR A 56 -1.14 4.97 13.68
N ALA A 57 -2.18 5.53 14.30
CA ALA A 57 -2.20 6.89 14.80
C ALA A 57 -2.06 6.84 16.32
N ASP A 58 -0.90 7.26 16.81
CA ASP A 58 -0.48 7.07 18.20
C ASP A 58 -0.54 5.57 18.58
N ASP A 59 -1.45 5.17 19.47
CA ASP A 59 -1.65 3.80 19.96
C ASP A 59 -2.76 3.03 19.23
N LYS A 60 -3.45 3.66 18.27
CA LYS A 60 -4.61 3.07 17.60
C LYS A 60 -4.28 2.61 16.19
N PRO A 61 -4.60 1.36 15.81
CA PRO A 61 -4.55 0.94 14.41
C PRO A 61 -5.65 1.66 13.64
N VAL A 62 -5.28 2.34 12.56
CA VAL A 62 -6.18 3.15 11.72
C VAL A 62 -6.12 2.75 10.26
N GLY A 63 -5.22 1.85 9.88
CA GLY A 63 -5.09 1.43 8.49
C GLY A 63 -4.15 0.26 8.30
N PHE A 64 -3.95 -0.08 7.04
CA PHE A 64 -3.09 -1.18 6.60
C PHE A 64 -2.37 -0.79 5.31
N VAL A 65 -1.12 -1.23 5.19
CA VAL A 65 -0.36 -1.17 3.96
C VAL A 65 0.30 -2.51 3.69
N MET A 66 0.33 -2.91 2.43
CA MET A 66 1.16 -4.01 1.96
C MET A 66 2.08 -3.48 0.86
N ILE A 67 3.38 -3.55 1.10
CA ILE A 67 4.41 -3.17 0.13
C ILE A 67 5.04 -4.45 -0.40
N THR A 68 5.42 -4.48 -1.67
CA THR A 68 6.16 -5.60 -2.25
C THR A 68 7.35 -5.09 -3.06
N TYR A 69 8.30 -5.96 -3.38
CA TYR A 69 9.44 -5.65 -4.26
C TYR A 69 9.56 -6.69 -5.37
N GLY A 70 9.66 -6.22 -6.62
CA GLY A 70 9.78 -7.06 -7.81
C GLY A 70 8.47 -7.71 -8.26
N ILE A 71 7.97 -8.68 -7.49
CA ILE A 71 6.83 -9.52 -7.88
C ILE A 71 5.58 -9.13 -7.06
N THR A 72 4.45 -8.95 -7.75
CA THR A 72 3.14 -8.71 -7.13
C THR A 72 2.07 -9.74 -7.52
N GLY A 73 2.35 -10.58 -8.53
CA GLY A 73 1.39 -11.50 -9.13
C GLY A 73 1.90 -12.04 -10.47
N TYR A 74 0.98 -12.54 -11.30
CA TYR A 74 1.29 -13.09 -12.63
C TYR A 74 1.40 -12.00 -13.70
N ASP A 75 0.49 -11.03 -13.67
CA ASP A 75 0.47 -9.90 -14.61
C ASP A 75 1.10 -8.69 -13.92
N LEU A 76 2.21 -8.21 -14.46
CA LEU A 76 3.02 -7.14 -13.88
C LEU A 76 3.23 -6.03 -14.91
N PRO A 77 3.20 -4.74 -14.50
CA PRO A 77 3.63 -3.67 -15.37
C PRO A 77 5.13 -3.78 -15.65
N SER A 78 5.58 -3.15 -16.74
CA SER A 78 6.98 -3.17 -17.17
C SER A 78 7.96 -2.66 -16.11
N ILE A 79 7.49 -1.81 -15.19
CA ILE A 79 8.26 -1.21 -14.11
C ILE A 79 8.41 -2.11 -12.87
N ALA A 80 7.74 -3.26 -12.81
CA ALA A 80 7.64 -4.05 -11.58
C ALA A 80 8.99 -4.63 -11.13
N GLU A 81 9.78 -5.16 -12.07
CA GLU A 81 11.09 -5.75 -11.77
C GLU A 81 12.02 -4.69 -11.16
N GLY A 82 12.64 -5.03 -10.02
CA GLY A 82 13.55 -4.11 -9.33
C GLY A 82 12.90 -2.87 -8.70
N SER A 83 11.57 -2.84 -8.56
CA SER A 83 10.84 -1.69 -8.01
C SER A 83 9.97 -2.07 -6.81
N TYR A 84 9.67 -1.07 -5.97
CA TYR A 84 8.71 -1.22 -4.87
C TYR A 84 7.28 -0.95 -5.32
N CYS A 85 6.35 -1.84 -5.00
CA CYS A 85 4.93 -1.62 -5.22
C CYS A 85 4.21 -1.36 -3.89
N ILE A 86 3.44 -0.28 -3.78
CA ILE A 86 2.47 -0.13 -2.68
C ILE A 86 1.20 -0.86 -3.11
N LEU A 87 1.21 -2.19 -2.95
CA LEU A 87 0.19 -3.09 -3.48
C LEU A 87 -1.16 -2.96 -2.76
N ARG A 88 -1.15 -2.57 -1.48
CA ARG A 88 -2.36 -2.22 -0.73
C ARG A 88 -2.08 -0.99 0.12
N LEU A 89 -3.03 -0.06 0.14
CA LEU A 89 -3.06 1.04 1.10
C LEU A 89 -4.51 1.34 1.44
N MET A 90 -4.84 1.29 2.73
CA MET A 90 -6.19 1.60 3.20
C MET A 90 -6.13 2.33 4.54
N ILE A 91 -7.03 3.30 4.71
CA ILE A 91 -7.34 3.93 6.01
C ILE A 91 -8.79 3.58 6.32
N ASP A 92 -9.01 3.12 7.55
CA ASP A 92 -10.31 2.68 8.02
C ASP A 92 -11.30 3.85 7.98
N GLU A 93 -12.54 3.56 7.58
CA GLU A 93 -13.55 4.58 7.30
C GLU A 93 -13.75 5.57 8.45
N GLN A 94 -13.65 5.08 9.70
CA GLN A 94 -13.89 5.89 10.90
C GLN A 94 -12.79 6.94 11.11
N PHE A 95 -11.65 6.75 10.45
CA PHE A 95 -10.45 7.57 10.55
C PHE A 95 -10.10 8.32 9.27
N GLN A 96 -10.93 8.22 8.22
CA GLN A 96 -10.76 9.00 6.99
C GLN A 96 -11.02 10.50 7.21
N ASN A 97 -10.62 11.33 6.25
CA ASN A 97 -10.73 12.81 6.29
C ASN A 97 -9.96 13.51 7.44
N ARG A 98 -9.05 12.80 8.11
CA ARG A 98 -8.16 13.34 9.18
C ARG A 98 -6.72 13.57 8.73
N GLY A 99 -6.42 13.38 7.45
CA GLY A 99 -5.07 13.51 6.89
C GLY A 99 -4.14 12.30 7.11
N TYR A 100 -4.65 11.21 7.70
CA TYR A 100 -3.85 10.01 7.98
C TYR A 100 -3.32 9.32 6.72
N GLY A 101 -4.07 9.30 5.62
CA GLY A 101 -3.59 8.73 4.36
C GLY A 101 -2.34 9.44 3.82
N ARG A 102 -2.28 10.78 3.92
CA ARG A 102 -1.11 11.57 3.54
C ARG A 102 0.09 11.28 4.45
N GLN A 103 -0.11 11.35 5.77
CA GLN A 103 0.95 11.07 6.74
C GLN A 103 1.44 9.62 6.67
N ALA A 104 0.56 8.66 6.38
CA ALA A 104 0.94 7.27 6.15
C ALA A 104 1.79 7.12 4.88
N MET A 105 1.41 7.78 3.79
CA MET A 105 2.21 7.77 2.55
C MET A 105 3.61 8.33 2.77
N GLU A 106 3.78 9.40 3.55
CA GLU A 106 5.10 9.91 3.96
C GLU A 106 5.94 8.81 4.62
N LYS A 107 5.37 8.11 5.62
CA LYS A 107 6.07 7.03 6.33
C LYS A 107 6.35 5.80 5.47
N ILE A 108 5.46 5.49 4.53
CA ILE A 108 5.66 4.42 3.56
C ILE A 108 6.83 4.73 2.65
N LEU A 109 6.89 5.95 2.10
CA LEU A 109 7.99 6.36 1.22
C LEU A 109 9.32 6.50 1.97
N ASP A 110 9.31 7.02 3.20
CA ASP A 110 10.49 7.02 4.07
C ASP A 110 11.03 5.60 4.28
N TRP A 111 10.13 4.64 4.54
CA TRP A 111 10.50 3.23 4.70
C TRP A 111 11.03 2.62 3.40
N ILE A 112 10.38 2.86 2.25
CA ILE A 112 10.81 2.36 0.93
C ILE A 112 12.23 2.85 0.59
N ARG A 113 12.54 4.12 0.85
CA ARG A 113 13.87 4.71 0.61
C ARG A 113 14.99 4.10 1.44
N THR A 114 14.67 3.31 2.47
CA THR A 114 15.68 2.52 3.20
C THR A 114 16.10 1.24 2.46
N CYS A 115 15.49 0.95 1.31
CA CYS A 115 15.81 -0.18 0.43
C CYS A 115 15.81 -1.57 1.13
N PRO A 116 14.77 -1.91 1.92
CA PRO A 116 14.74 -3.13 2.75
C PRO A 116 14.79 -4.47 1.99
N ALA A 117 14.61 -4.45 0.68
CA ALA A 117 14.62 -5.61 -0.21
C ALA A 117 15.65 -5.48 -1.36
N GLY A 118 16.32 -4.33 -1.46
CA GLY A 118 17.24 -4.02 -2.54
C GLY A 118 17.10 -2.56 -3.01
N PRO A 119 18.11 -2.05 -3.74
CA PRO A 119 18.02 -0.74 -4.38
C PRO A 119 16.90 -0.73 -5.42
N ALA A 120 16.14 0.35 -5.48
CA ALA A 120 15.08 0.55 -6.46
C ALA A 120 15.19 1.96 -7.03
N GLN A 121 15.01 2.09 -8.35
CA GLN A 121 14.87 3.40 -8.98
C GLN A 121 13.45 3.95 -8.82
N TYR A 122 12.46 3.06 -8.73
CA TYR A 122 11.05 3.44 -8.76
C TYR A 122 10.24 2.80 -7.63
N SER A 123 9.18 3.50 -7.24
CA SER A 123 8.02 2.94 -6.58
C SER A 123 6.77 3.16 -7.41
N TRP A 124 5.86 2.20 -7.45
CA TRP A 124 4.64 2.28 -8.25
C TRP A 124 3.40 1.82 -7.50
N ILE A 125 2.24 2.26 -7.99
CA ILE A 125 0.92 1.95 -7.44
C ILE A 125 -0.04 1.78 -8.62
N SER A 126 -0.93 0.79 -8.57
CA SER A 126 -2.08 0.70 -9.48
C SER A 126 -3.31 1.36 -8.85
N TYR A 127 -4.14 2.01 -9.66
CA TYR A 127 -5.40 2.59 -9.18
C TYR A 127 -6.50 2.59 -10.25
N SER A 128 -7.74 2.40 -9.82
CA SER A 128 -8.91 2.59 -10.68
C SER A 128 -9.06 4.06 -11.08
N ALA A 129 -9.37 4.34 -12.36
CA ALA A 129 -9.68 5.69 -12.84
C ALA A 129 -10.84 6.38 -12.10
N GLU A 130 -11.76 5.61 -11.50
CA GLU A 130 -12.84 6.16 -10.69
C GLU A 130 -12.34 6.72 -9.34
N ASN A 131 -11.17 6.29 -8.87
CA ASN A 131 -10.60 6.70 -7.59
C ASN A 131 -9.79 8.00 -7.70
N VAL A 132 -10.49 9.09 -8.04
CA VAL A 132 -9.90 10.43 -8.22
C VAL A 132 -9.21 10.93 -6.94
N HIS A 133 -9.68 10.51 -5.77
CA HIS A 133 -9.06 10.86 -4.49
C HIS A 133 -7.68 10.22 -4.31
N ALA A 134 -7.55 8.93 -4.63
CA ALA A 134 -6.26 8.25 -4.60
C ALA A 134 -5.29 8.85 -5.61
N LYS A 135 -5.74 9.10 -6.85
CA LYS A 135 -4.92 9.78 -7.87
C LYS A 135 -4.32 11.08 -7.37
N ARG A 136 -5.17 11.99 -6.85
CA ARG A 136 -4.71 13.30 -6.32
C ARG A 136 -3.74 13.15 -5.15
N LEU A 137 -3.96 12.15 -4.29
CA LEU A 137 -3.03 11.84 -3.20
C LEU A 137 -1.67 11.46 -3.78
N TYR A 138 -1.61 10.47 -4.68
CA TYR A 138 -0.37 9.99 -5.28
C TYR A 138 0.35 11.11 -6.03
N GLU A 139 -0.34 11.88 -6.86
CA GLU A 139 0.22 13.00 -7.61
C GLU A 139 0.87 14.06 -6.70
N SER A 140 0.30 14.27 -5.50
CA SER A 140 0.85 15.22 -4.52
C SER A 140 2.16 14.75 -3.88
N PHE A 141 2.51 13.46 -4.03
CA PHE A 141 3.80 12.88 -3.64
C PHE A 141 4.77 12.75 -4.81
N GLY A 142 4.40 13.25 -5.99
CA GLY A 142 5.25 13.21 -7.18
C GLY A 142 5.02 12.00 -8.09
N PHE A 143 4.09 11.10 -7.75
CA PHE A 143 3.72 10.02 -8.66
C PHE A 143 3.12 10.57 -9.96
N ARG A 144 3.46 9.95 -11.09
CA ARG A 144 2.94 10.28 -12.42
C ARG A 144 2.54 9.00 -13.16
N ASP A 145 1.44 9.05 -13.91
CA ASP A 145 1.00 7.94 -14.74
C ASP A 145 2.11 7.59 -15.76
N ASN A 146 2.45 6.31 -15.92
CA ASN A 146 3.45 5.86 -16.91
C ASN A 146 2.82 5.43 -18.25
N GLY A 147 1.49 5.47 -18.34
CA GLY A 147 0.72 5.10 -19.54
C GLY A 147 0.32 3.63 -19.61
N GLU A 148 0.82 2.77 -18.71
CA GLU A 148 0.39 1.37 -18.62
C GLU A 148 -0.94 1.24 -17.87
N ILE A 149 -1.74 0.26 -18.28
CA ILE A 149 -2.97 -0.17 -17.62
C ILE A 149 -2.89 -1.67 -17.41
N CYS A 150 -3.05 -2.13 -16.17
CA CYS A 150 -3.08 -3.53 -15.80
C CYS A 150 -4.39 -3.82 -15.06
N HIS A 151 -5.16 -4.83 -15.50
CA HIS A 151 -6.45 -5.18 -14.90
C HIS A 151 -7.41 -4.00 -14.72
N ASP A 152 -7.54 -3.14 -15.74
CA ASP A 152 -8.35 -1.90 -15.73
C ASP A 152 -7.89 -0.84 -14.70
N GLU A 153 -6.69 -1.00 -14.13
CA GLU A 153 -6.06 -0.04 -13.23
C GLU A 153 -4.87 0.66 -13.91
N TYR A 154 -4.80 1.98 -13.74
CA TYR A 154 -3.70 2.79 -14.23
C TYR A 154 -2.48 2.62 -13.34
N ILE A 155 -1.30 2.56 -13.95
CA ILE A 155 -0.03 2.48 -13.23
C ILE A 155 0.57 3.88 -13.08
N THR A 156 0.78 4.28 -11.83
CA THR A 156 1.46 5.53 -11.50
C THR A 156 2.78 5.24 -10.79
N VAL A 157 3.82 5.99 -11.16
CA VAL A 157 5.21 5.74 -10.78
C VAL A 157 5.82 6.98 -10.14
N LEU A 158 6.62 6.76 -9.09
CA LEU A 158 7.48 7.74 -8.43
C LEU A 158 8.93 7.30 -8.62
N GLU A 159 9.79 8.22 -9.04
CA GLU A 159 11.23 8.06 -8.96
C GLU A 159 11.70 8.38 -7.53
N LEU A 160 12.48 7.48 -6.92
CA LEU A 160 12.71 7.42 -5.46
C LEU A 160 13.76 8.39 -4.90
#